data_AF-A0A450WKF7-F1
#
_entry.id   AF-A0A450WKF7-F1
#
_cell.length_a   1.000
_cell.length_b   1.000
_cell.length_c   1.000
_cell.angle_alpha   90.00
_cell.angle_beta   90.00
_cell.angle_gamma   90.00
#
_symmetry.space_group_name_H-M   'P 1'
#
loop_
_entity.id
_entity.type
_entity.pdbx_description
1 polymer ?
#
loop_
_entity_poly.entity_id
_entity_poly.type
_entity_poly.pdbx_seq_one_letter_code
_entity_poly.pdbx_strand_id
1 'polypeptide(L)' 'MSSSPISPEESDAIVNGVIEQLRKETGREPDSEAVVDTLNQNAVLTYIDI' A
#
# COMPACT_ATOMS: atom_id res chain seq x y z
N MET A 1 7.09 20.54 -2.40
CA MET A 1 7.27 19.51 -1.35
C MET A 1 8.56 18.77 -1.66
N SER A 2 9.59 18.86 -0.83
CA SER A 2 10.74 17.97 -0.97
C SER A 2 10.33 16.66 -0.33
N SER A 3 9.86 15.71 -1.13
CA SER A 3 9.55 14.37 -0.64
C SER A 3 10.89 13.73 -0.29
N SER A 4 11.20 13.65 1.01
CA SER A 4 12.32 12.83 1.45
C SER A 4 12.07 11.39 0.95
N PRO A 5 13.09 10.71 0.43
CA PRO A 5 12.93 9.31 0.06
C PRO A 5 12.44 8.53 1.28
N ILE A 6 11.39 7.75 1.08
CA ILE A 6 10.83 6.85 2.10
C ILE A 6 11.89 5.78 2.39
N SER A 7 12.11 5.46 3.66
CA SER A 7 13.06 4.40 4.04
C SER A 7 12.56 3.03 3.53
N PRO A 8 13.46 2.07 3.24
CA PRO A 8 13.05 0.70 2.96
C PRO A 8 12.14 0.11 4.05
N GLU A 9 12.43 0.38 5.32
CA GLU A 9 11.63 -0.11 6.46
C GLU A 9 10.21 0.47 6.47
N GLU A 10 10.08 1.75 6.10
CA GLU A 10 8.77 2.40 5.98
C GLU A 10 8.00 1.86 4.77
N SER A 11 8.69 1.58 3.67
CA SER A 11 8.09 0.96 2.48
C SER A 11 7.59 -0.45 2.79
N ASP A 12 8.37 -1.25 3.51
CA ASP A 12 7.99 -2.60 3.95
C ASP A 12 6.78 -2.57 4.88
N ALA A 13 6.72 -1.60 5.79
CA ALA A 13 5.57 -1.43 6.68
C ALA A 13 4.29 -1.13 5.90
N ILE A 14 4.36 -0.31 4.85
CA ILE A 14 3.22 0.01 3.97
C ILE A 14 2.75 -1.24 3.23
N VAL A 15 3.67 -1.99 2.61
CA VAL A 15 3.34 -3.21 1.86
C VAL A 15 2.72 -4.26 2.78
N ASN A 16 3.31 -4.49 3.96
CA ASN A 16 2.76 -5.43 4.94
C ASN A 16 1.38 -5.00 5.45
N GLY A 17 1.17 -3.69 5.66
CA GLY A 17 -0.13 -3.15 6.04
C GLY A 17 -1.21 -3.46 5.01
N VAL A 18 -0.89 -3.30 3.71
CA VAL A 18 -1.81 -3.64 2.61
C VAL A 18 -2.08 -5.15 2.56
N ILE A 19 -1.06 -6.00 2.72
CA ILE A 19 -1.23 -7.46 2.76
C ILE A 19 -2.16 -7.86 3.92
N GLU A 20 -1.95 -7.32 5.12
CA GLU A 20 -2.81 -7.60 6.27
C GLU A 20 -4.25 -7.14 6.05
N GLN A 21 -4.45 -5.97 5.46
CA GLN A 21 -5.77 -5.44 5.14
C GLN A 21 -6.49 -6.38 4.18
N LEU A 22 -5.87 -6.72 3.05
CA LEU A 22 -6.47 -7.62 2.05
C LEU A 22 -6.75 -9.01 2.62
N ARG A 23 -5.88 -9.51 3.50
CA ARG A 23 -6.11 -10.78 4.19
C ARG A 23 -7.31 -10.70 5.14
N LYS A 24 -7.51 -9.58 5.84
CA LYS A 24 -8.68 -9.35 6.71
C LYS A 24 -9.97 -9.24 5.91
N GLU A 25 -9.94 -8.59 4.74
CA GLU A 25 -11.12 -8.38 3.89
C GLU A 25 -11.56 -9.64 3.16
N THR A 26 -10.61 -10.41 2.63
CA THR A 26 -10.89 -11.57 1.76
C THR A 26 -10.81 -12.92 2.48
N GLY A 27 -10.20 -12.95 3.67
CA GLY A 27 -9.89 -14.18 4.41
C GLY A 27 -8.86 -15.08 3.72
N ARG A 28 -8.13 -14.56 2.73
CA ARG A 28 -7.16 -15.30 1.90
C ARG A 28 -5.87 -14.51 1.75
N GLU A 29 -4.81 -15.20 1.37
CA GLU A 29 -3.57 -14.51 1.01
C GLU A 29 -3.76 -13.77 -0.32
N PRO A 30 -3.47 -12.45 -0.37
CA PRO A 30 -3.54 -11.71 -1.61
C PRO A 30 -2.39 -12.12 -2.53
N ASP A 31 -2.66 -12.14 -3.83
CA ASP A 31 -1.60 -12.20 -4.83
C ASP A 31 -0.94 -10.83 -5.01
N SER A 32 0.16 -10.81 -5.76
CA SER A 32 0.92 -9.59 -6.03
C SER A 32 0.11 -8.52 -6.78
N GLU A 33 -0.85 -8.94 -7.61
CA GLU A 33 -1.67 -8.01 -8.41
C GLU A 33 -2.61 -7.24 -7.48
N ALA A 34 -3.31 -7.93 -6.59
CA ALA A 34 -4.18 -7.30 -5.59
C ALA A 34 -3.44 -6.33 -4.67
N VAL A 35 -2.22 -6.69 -4.24
CA VAL A 35 -1.38 -5.81 -3.41
C VAL A 35 -1.00 -4.54 -4.18
N VAL A 36 -0.52 -4.67 -5.43
CA VAL A 36 -0.10 -3.52 -6.25
C VAL A 36 -1.29 -2.62 -6.59
N ASP A 37 -2.43 -3.18 -6.95
CA ASP A 37 -3.64 -2.39 -7.26
C ASP A 37 -4.10 -1.56 -6.07
N THR A 38 -4.08 -2.15 -4.87
CA THR A 38 -4.45 -1.45 -3.63
C THR A 38 -3.45 -0.33 -3.30
N LEU A 39 -2.15 -0.59 -3.45
CA LEU A 39 -1.11 0.44 -3.28
C LEU A 39 -1.30 1.60 -4.28
N ASN A 40 -1.61 1.29 -5.54
CA ASN A 40 -1.88 2.29 -6.56
C ASN A 40 -3.12 3.12 -6.24
N GLN A 41 -4.21 2.50 -5.81
CA GLN A 41 -5.43 3.21 -5.39
C GLN A 41 -5.15 4.15 -4.21
N ASN A 42 -4.42 3.69 -3.19
CA ASN A 42 -4.04 4.50 -2.03
C ASN A 42 -3.15 5.68 -2.42
N ALA A 43 -2.20 5.47 -3.34
CA ALA A 43 -1.35 6.52 -3.88
C ALA A 43 -2.14 7.57 -4.67
N VAL A 44 -3.12 7.14 -5.46
CA VAL A 44 -4.02 8.04 -6.22
C VAL A 44 -4.88 8.88 -5.28
N LEU A 45 -5.46 8.29 -4.22
CA LEU A 45 -6.24 9.02 -3.22
C LEU A 45 -5.39 10.11 -2.55
N THR A 46 -4.15 9.77 -2.20
CA THR A 46 -3.20 10.73 -1.60
C THR A 46 -2.85 11.88 -2.55
N TYR A 47 -2.89 11.67 -3.87
CA TYR A 47 -2.60 12.71 -4.86
C TYR A 47 -3.79 13.64 -5.15
N ILE A 48 -5.01 13.19 -4.89
CA ILE A 48 -6.25 13.97 -5.13
C ILE A 48 -6.58 14.87 -3.93
N ASP A 49 -6.15 14.52 -2.71
CA ASP A 49 -6.37 15.29 -1.49
C ASP A 49 -5.30 16.37 -1.19
N ILE A 50 -4.41 16.68 -2.15
CA ILE A 50 -3.37 17.74 -2.04
C ILE A 50 -3.66 18.91 -3.00
#